data_AF-A0A225UWN6-F1
#
_entry.id   AF-A0A225UWN6-F1
#
_cell.length_a   1.000
_cell.length_b   1.000
_cell.length_c   1.000
_cell.angle_alpha   90.00
_cell.angle_beta   90.00
_cell.angle_gamma   90.00
#
_symmetry.space_group_name_H-M   'P 1'
#
loop_
_entity.id
_entity.type
_entity.pdbx_description
1 polymer ?
#
loop_
_entity_poly.entity_id
_entity_poly.type
_entity_poly.pdbx_seq_one_letter_code
_entity_poly.pdbx_strand_id
1 'polypeptide(L)'
;MRCECVVECCPCGLQCSNRQLQEGSTLSLAVIDCGRKGVGVVALEDISVGCFIGEYVGEVLTNKEAKLRSEVQSWCYMLQLSRNRVIDATFVGGRMRFVNHSCEPNCAFEKWNVRGGAGALRSVLYFGCSSW
;
A
#
# COMPACT_ATOMS: atom_id res chain seq x y z
N MET A 1 3.08 16.71 0.94
CA MET A 1 2.36 15.74 0.08
C MET A 1 3.38 15.18 -0.89
N ARG A 2 3.53 13.85 -0.99
CA ARG A 2 4.46 13.21 -1.95
C ARG A 2 3.75 12.98 -3.28
N CYS A 3 4.47 13.15 -4.39
CA CYS A 3 3.91 13.08 -5.74
C CYS A 3 4.86 12.36 -6.69
N GLU A 4 4.31 11.54 -7.58
CA GLU A 4 5.07 10.96 -8.69
C GLU A 4 5.07 11.86 -9.93
N CYS A 5 6.09 11.66 -10.75
CA CYS A 5 6.20 12.30 -12.06
C CYS A 5 5.40 11.53 -13.12
N VAL A 6 4.89 12.24 -14.12
CA VAL A 6 4.35 11.63 -15.35
C VAL A 6 5.31 11.86 -16.49
N VAL A 7 5.42 10.87 -17.39
CA VAL A 7 6.33 10.92 -18.54
C VAL A 7 6.11 12.18 -19.37
N GLU A 8 4.85 12.54 -19.62
CA GLU A 8 4.47 13.69 -20.45
C GLU A 8 4.88 15.06 -19.88
N CYS A 9 5.05 15.17 -18.55
CA CYS A 9 5.37 16.44 -17.89
C CYS A 9 6.75 16.45 -17.22
N CYS A 10 7.48 15.32 -17.24
CA CYS A 10 8.79 15.21 -16.63
C CYS A 10 9.88 15.36 -17.70
N PRO A 11 10.84 16.28 -17.55
CA PRO A 11 11.98 16.41 -18.47
C PRO A 11 12.81 15.12 -18.61
N CYS A 12 12.78 14.24 -17.60
CA CYS A 12 13.46 12.94 -17.63
C CYS A 12 12.71 11.88 -18.47
N GLY A 13 11.47 12.13 -18.87
CA GLY A 13 10.64 11.18 -19.62
C GLY A 13 10.55 9.81 -18.94
N LEU A 14 10.77 8.75 -19.72
CA LEU A 14 10.77 7.36 -19.24
C LEU A 14 11.93 7.03 -18.28
N GLN A 15 12.98 7.86 -18.24
CA GLN A 15 14.14 7.66 -17.36
C GLN A 15 13.92 8.23 -15.95
N CYS A 16 12.72 8.74 -15.66
CA CYS A 16 12.40 9.28 -14.33
C CYS A 16 12.23 8.16 -13.31
N SER A 17 13.07 8.13 -12.27
CA SER A 17 12.98 7.19 -11.15
C SER A 17 11.83 7.47 -10.16
N ASN A 18 11.14 8.61 -10.28
CA ASN A 18 9.99 8.98 -9.45
C ASN A 18 8.66 8.48 -10.07
N ARG A 19 8.63 7.19 -10.44
CA ARG A 19 7.54 6.52 -11.17
C ARG A 19 7.26 5.09 -10.68
N GLN A 20 7.78 4.72 -9.51
CA GLN A 20 7.72 3.36 -8.97
C GLN A 20 6.28 2.85 -8.76
N LEU A 21 5.32 3.71 -8.43
CA LEU A 21 3.90 3.35 -8.30
C LEU A 21 3.26 3.05 -9.65
N GLN A 22 3.70 3.72 -10.71
CA GLN A 22 3.25 3.44 -12.08
C GLN A 22 3.87 2.15 -12.63
N GLU A 23 5.10 1.83 -12.23
CA GLU A 23 5.86 0.67 -12.72
C GLU A 23 5.59 -0.60 -11.89
N GLY A 24 5.16 -0.43 -10.64
CA GLY A 24 4.92 -1.52 -9.71
C GLY A 24 6.19 -1.93 -8.97
N SER A 25 6.00 -2.65 -7.87
CA SER A 25 7.11 -3.22 -7.09
C SER A 25 7.63 -4.48 -7.77
N THR A 26 8.95 -4.59 -7.88
CA THR A 26 9.64 -5.78 -8.39
C THR A 26 10.08 -6.72 -7.28
N LEU A 27 9.78 -6.39 -6.02
CA LEU A 27 10.26 -7.15 -4.87
C LEU A 27 9.64 -8.55 -4.78
N SER A 28 10.48 -9.51 -4.42
CA SER A 28 10.11 -10.89 -4.14
C SER A 28 9.54 -10.99 -2.72
N LEU A 29 8.22 -11.13 -2.65
CA LEU A 29 7.45 -11.21 -1.41
C LEU A 29 6.64 -12.49 -1.37
N ALA A 30 6.63 -13.18 -0.23
CA ALA A 30 5.78 -14.33 0.03
C ALA A 30 4.65 -14.01 1.01
N VAL A 31 3.50 -14.64 0.80
CA VAL A 31 2.40 -14.67 1.77
C VAL A 31 2.51 -15.98 2.53
N ILE A 32 2.64 -15.92 3.85
CA ILE A 32 2.87 -17.09 4.70
C ILE A 32 1.86 -17.14 5.85
N ASP A 33 1.66 -18.33 6.40
CA ASP A 33 0.96 -18.51 7.67
C ASP A 33 1.91 -18.18 8.83
N CYS A 34 1.56 -17.17 9.62
CA CYS A 34 2.27 -16.71 10.81
C CYS A 34 1.65 -17.27 12.11
N GLY A 35 0.88 -18.36 12.02
CA GLY A 35 0.25 -19.06 13.14
C GLY A 35 -0.76 -18.16 13.86
N ARG A 36 -0.48 -17.84 15.12
CA ARG A 36 -1.39 -17.01 15.95
C ARG A 36 -1.62 -15.61 15.40
N LYS A 37 -0.70 -15.10 14.56
CA LYS A 37 -0.83 -13.80 13.89
C LYS A 37 -1.64 -13.85 12.59
N GLY A 38 -2.13 -15.04 12.21
CA GLY A 38 -2.83 -15.25 10.95
C GLY A 38 -1.86 -15.20 9.77
N VAL A 39 -2.32 -14.66 8.64
CA VAL A 39 -1.53 -14.59 7.41
C VAL A 39 -0.64 -13.33 7.40
N GLY A 40 0.60 -13.47 6.96
CA GLY A 40 1.57 -12.38 6.88
C GLY A 40 2.25 -12.26 5.51
N VAL A 41 2.90 -11.11 5.27
CA VAL A 41 3.82 -10.92 4.13
C VAL A 41 5.26 -10.89 4.63
N VAL A 42 6.15 -11.62 3.97
CA VAL A 42 7.59 -11.61 4.24
C VAL A 42 8.37 -11.31 2.96
N ALA A 43 9.51 -10.65 3.11
CA ALA A 43 10.46 -10.46 2.03
C ALA A 43 11.27 -11.75 1.81
N LEU A 44 11.54 -12.07 0.54
CA LEU A 44 12.41 -13.19 0.13
C LEU A 44 13.78 -12.70 -0.34
N GLU A 45 14.05 -11.40 -0.21
CA GLU A 45 15.30 -10.74 -0.55
C GLU A 45 15.57 -9.58 0.41
N ASP A 46 16.80 -9.09 0.42
CA ASP A 46 17.17 -7.91 1.21
C ASP A 46 16.56 -6.64 0.60
N ILE A 47 15.93 -5.82 1.44
CA ILE A 47 15.27 -4.59 1.01
C ILE A 47 16.01 -3.40 1.59
N SER A 48 16.41 -2.47 0.72
CA SER A 48 17.03 -1.22 1.15
C SER A 48 16.02 -0.28 1.81
N VAL A 49 16.47 0.48 2.82
CA VAL A 49 15.66 1.52 3.46
C VAL A 49 15.11 2.49 2.42
N GLY A 50 13.83 2.82 2.53
CA GLY A 50 13.13 3.72 1.63
C GLY A 50 12.68 3.08 0.32
N CYS A 51 12.89 1.77 0.13
CA CYS A 51 12.41 1.06 -1.06
C CYS A 51 10.89 0.91 -1.06
N PHE A 52 10.27 1.10 -2.23
CA PHE A 52 8.84 0.88 -2.44
C PHE A 52 8.52 -0.62 -2.35
N ILE A 53 7.66 -1.00 -1.41
CA ILE A 53 7.26 -2.40 -1.21
C ILE A 53 6.05 -2.76 -2.07
N GLY A 54 5.04 -1.92 -2.09
CA GLY A 54 3.81 -2.20 -2.82
C GLY A 54 2.66 -1.26 -2.44
N GLU A 55 1.61 -1.27 -3.26
CA GLU A 55 0.41 -0.48 -3.02
C GLU A 55 -0.62 -1.29 -2.21
N TYR A 56 -1.28 -0.64 -1.25
CA TYR A 56 -2.47 -1.19 -0.59
C TYR A 56 -3.68 -0.93 -1.49
N VAL A 57 -4.01 -1.90 -2.34
CA VAL A 57 -5.10 -1.82 -3.31
C VAL A 57 -6.35 -2.54 -2.82
N GLY A 58 -7.51 -1.97 -3.15
CA GLY A 58 -8.84 -2.52 -2.87
C GLY A 58 -9.93 -1.58 -3.38
N GLU A 59 -11.17 -1.88 -3.03
CA GLU A 59 -12.31 -1.02 -3.39
C GLU A 59 -12.30 0.26 -2.54
N VAL A 60 -12.54 1.42 -3.15
CA VAL A 60 -12.57 2.70 -2.44
C VAL A 60 -14.00 3.01 -1.99
N LEU A 61 -14.22 2.95 -0.68
CA LEU A 61 -15.51 3.18 -0.04
C LEU A 61 -15.55 4.53 0.69
N THR A 62 -16.76 5.04 0.91
CA THR A 62 -17.02 6.05 1.94
C THR A 62 -16.99 5.42 3.34
N ASN A 63 -16.83 6.25 4.38
CA ASN A 63 -16.86 5.75 5.77
C ASN A 63 -18.19 5.08 6.12
N LYS A 64 -19.32 5.51 5.51
CA LYS A 64 -20.63 4.91 5.75
C LYS A 64 -20.70 3.49 5.17
N GLU A 65 -20.24 3.31 3.94
CA GLU A 65 -20.19 1.98 3.29
C GLU A 65 -19.25 1.03 4.04
N ALA A 66 -18.06 1.51 4.44
CA ALA A 66 -17.11 0.74 5.22
C ALA A 66 -17.72 0.27 6.56
N LYS A 67 -18.43 1.17 7.27
CA LYS A 67 -19.12 0.83 8.52
C LYS A 67 -20.17 -0.25 8.30
N LEU A 68 -21.05 -0.10 7.31
CA LEU A 68 -22.09 -1.09 7.00
C LEU A 68 -21.50 -2.46 6.67
N ARG A 69 -20.37 -2.52 5.94
CA ARG A 69 -19.68 -3.79 5.66
C ARG A 69 -19.09 -4.42 6.92
N SER A 70 -18.50 -3.61 7.80
CA SER A 70 -17.91 -4.10 9.05
C SER A 70 -18.93 -4.64 10.05
N GLU A 71 -20.20 -4.26 9.93
CA GLU A 71 -21.29 -4.76 10.79
C GLU A 71 -21.73 -6.18 10.40
N VAL A 72 -21.52 -6.60 9.14
CA VAL A 72 -21.95 -7.91 8.63
C VAL A 72 -20.80 -8.90 8.41
N GLN A 73 -19.55 -8.44 8.46
CA GLN A 73 -18.35 -9.26 8.24
C GLN A 73 -17.61 -9.50 9.56
N SER A 74 -17.18 -10.74 9.80
CA SER A 74 -16.37 -11.10 10.97
C SER A 74 -14.92 -10.59 10.89
N TRP A 75 -14.45 -10.24 9.69
CA TRP A 75 -13.11 -9.72 9.42
C TRP A 75 -13.12 -8.86 8.16
N CYS A 76 -12.43 -7.72 8.23
CA CYS A 76 -12.31 -6.76 7.14
C CYS A 76 -10.85 -6.34 6.96
N TYR A 77 -10.43 -6.16 5.71
CA TYR A 77 -9.10 -5.65 5.34
C TYR A 77 -9.21 -4.18 4.93
N MET A 78 -9.55 -3.31 5.89
CA MET A 78 -9.82 -1.89 5.64
C MET A 78 -8.65 -0.98 6.03
N LEU A 79 -8.32 -0.01 5.17
CA LEU A 79 -7.29 0.99 5.41
C LEU A 79 -7.81 2.41 5.15
N GLN A 80 -7.62 3.33 6.09
CA GLN A 80 -8.10 4.71 5.95
C GLN A 80 -7.24 5.52 4.96
N LEU A 81 -7.77 5.75 3.76
CA LEU A 81 -7.09 6.51 2.69
C LEU A 81 -7.14 8.03 2.92
N SER A 82 -8.31 8.58 3.24
CA SER A 82 -8.50 10.01 3.56
C SER A 82 -9.60 10.18 4.60
N ARG A 83 -9.92 11.42 5.02
CA ARG A 83 -10.98 11.66 6.03
C ARG A 83 -12.33 11.01 5.68
N ASN A 84 -12.64 10.89 4.38
CA ASN A 84 -13.95 10.42 3.89
C ASN A 84 -13.84 9.19 2.96
N ARG A 85 -12.67 8.55 2.90
CA ARG A 85 -12.41 7.41 2.02
C ARG A 85 -11.62 6.32 2.75
N VAL A 86 -12.07 5.09 2.58
CA VAL A 86 -11.46 3.85 3.09
C VAL A 86 -11.18 2.94 1.90
N ILE A 87 -10.05 2.26 1.90
CA ILE A 87 -9.77 1.17 0.96
C ILE A 87 -10.20 -0.13 1.64
N ASP A 88 -11.12 -0.88 1.05
CA ASP A 88 -11.55 -2.21 1.47
C ASP A 88 -10.94 -3.27 0.56
N ALA A 89 -9.97 -4.01 1.08
CA ALA A 89 -9.26 -5.07 0.38
C ALA A 89 -9.83 -6.47 0.69
N THR A 90 -11.03 -6.55 1.28
CA THR A 90 -11.57 -7.82 1.81
C THR A 90 -11.87 -8.85 0.73
N PHE A 91 -12.47 -8.42 -0.38
CA PHE A 91 -12.81 -9.31 -1.49
C PHE A 91 -11.88 -9.13 -2.70
N VAL A 92 -11.39 -7.91 -2.91
CA VAL A 92 -10.51 -7.56 -4.03
C VAL A 92 -9.35 -6.76 -3.48
N GLY A 93 -8.13 -7.25 -3.64
CA GLY A 93 -6.94 -6.56 -3.17
C GLY A 93 -5.64 -7.29 -3.50
N GLY A 94 -4.51 -6.64 -3.23
CA GLY A 94 -3.16 -7.17 -3.47
C GLY A 94 -2.58 -7.90 -2.27
N ARG A 95 -1.31 -8.32 -2.38
CA ARG A 95 -0.57 -8.98 -1.28
C ARG A 95 -0.49 -8.12 -0.01
N MET A 96 -0.47 -6.79 -0.18
CA MET A 96 -0.35 -5.84 0.93
C MET A 96 -1.49 -5.88 1.95
N ARG A 97 -2.64 -6.51 1.62
CA ARG A 97 -3.72 -6.72 2.59
C ARG A 97 -3.31 -7.61 3.77
N PHE A 98 -2.29 -8.45 3.59
CA PHE A 98 -1.79 -9.37 4.61
C PHE A 98 -0.61 -8.81 5.41
N VAL A 99 -0.29 -7.52 5.26
CA VAL A 99 0.75 -6.88 6.07
C VAL A 99 0.25 -6.77 7.50
N ASN A 100 1.01 -7.33 8.43
CA ASN A 100 0.64 -7.35 9.83
C ASN A 100 1.01 -6.05 10.55
N HIS A 101 0.27 -5.77 11.62
CA HIS A 101 0.63 -4.73 12.58
C HIS A 101 1.81 -5.18 13.46
N SER A 102 2.70 -4.24 13.78
CA SER A 102 3.77 -4.39 14.76
C SER A 102 3.89 -3.10 15.58
N CYS A 103 4.18 -3.23 16.87
CA CYS A 103 4.51 -2.09 17.74
C CYS A 103 5.88 -1.48 17.39
N GLU A 104 6.76 -2.31 16.82
CA GLU A 104 8.06 -1.92 16.27
C GLU A 104 8.05 -2.27 14.77
N PRO A 105 7.43 -1.42 13.93
CA PRO A 105 7.27 -1.71 12.51
C PRO A 105 8.56 -1.40 11.74
N ASN A 106 8.89 -2.25 10.76
CA ASN A 106 9.99 -2.03 9.81
C ASN A 106 9.53 -1.41 8.48
N CYS A 107 8.24 -1.12 8.34
CA CYS A 107 7.66 -0.53 7.14
C CYS A 107 6.67 0.57 7.52
N ALA A 108 6.42 1.51 6.62
CA ALA A 108 5.48 2.61 6.83
C ALA A 108 4.52 2.77 5.64
N PHE A 109 3.24 2.98 5.95
CA PHE A 109 2.27 3.41 4.95
C PHE A 109 2.37 4.92 4.73
N GLU A 110 2.44 5.32 3.47
CA GLU A 110 2.46 6.71 3.05
C GLU A 110 1.34 7.00 2.04
N LYS A 111 0.94 8.27 1.97
CA LYS A 111 -0.08 8.73 1.04
C LYS A 111 0.56 9.52 -0.10
N TRP A 112 0.34 9.07 -1.32
CA TRP A 112 0.97 9.62 -2.52
C TRP A 112 -0.08 10.10 -3.52
N ASN A 113 0.25 11.17 -4.24
CA ASN A 113 -0.55 11.67 -5.36
C ASN A 113 0.13 11.29 -6.67
N VAL A 114 -0.58 10.63 -7.57
CA VAL A 114 -0.08 10.34 -8.92
C VAL A 114 -0.85 11.23 -9.89
N ARG A 115 -0.23 12.30 -10.36
CA ARG A 115 -0.77 13.09 -11.48
C ARG A 115 -0.80 12.20 -12.73
N GLY A 116 -1.72 12.40 -13.67
CA GLY A 116 -1.84 11.59 -14.91
C GLY A 116 -2.89 10.47 -14.89
N GLY A 117 -3.37 10.07 -13.72
CA GLY A 117 -4.55 9.20 -13.57
C GLY A 117 -5.49 9.78 -12.52
N ALA A 118 -6.39 10.67 -12.95
CA ALA A 118 -7.46 11.25 -12.14
C ALA A 118 -7.07 11.70 -10.71
N GLY A 119 -5.89 12.30 -10.48
CA GLY A 119 -5.51 12.87 -9.18
C GLY A 119 -5.75 11.94 -7.97
N ALA A 120 -5.66 10.62 -8.18
CA ALA A 120 -6.09 9.64 -7.19
C ALA A 120 -5.05 9.56 -6.07
N LEU A 121 -5.52 9.78 -4.84
CA LEU A 121 -4.72 9.52 -3.64
C LEU A 121 -4.49 8.01 -3.52
N ARG A 122 -3.23 7.61 -3.36
CA ARG A 122 -2.78 6.22 -3.24
C ARG A 122 -2.27 5.99 -1.81
N SER A 123 -2.42 4.76 -1.29
CA SER A 123 -1.81 4.34 -0.04
C SER A 123 -0.76 3.27 -0.33
N VAL A 124 0.49 3.54 0.04
CA VAL A 124 1.65 2.79 -0.44
C VAL A 124 2.55 2.43 0.72
N LEU A 125 3.14 1.24 0.69
CA LEU A 125 4.03 0.74 1.72
C LEU A 125 5.47 0.92 1.28
N TYR A 126 6.28 1.54 2.14
CA TYR A 126 7.72 1.66 1.96
C TYR A 126 8.45 0.96 3.09
N PHE A 127 9.62 0.39 2.79
CA PHE A 127 10.50 -0.15 3.81
C PHE A 127 11.10 1.01 4.62
N GLY A 128 10.98 0.93 5.94
CA GLY A 128 11.49 1.92 6.87
C GLY A 128 12.76 1.45 7.55
N CYS A 129 13.61 2.40 7.95
CA CYS A 129 14.68 2.12 8.90
C CYS A 129 14.07 2.06 10.30
N SER A 130 13.58 0.90 10.72
CA SER A 130 13.51 0.62 12.15
C SER A 130 14.92 0.24 12.59
N SER A 131 15.50 1.02 13.49
CA SER A 131 16.73 0.64 14.18
C SER A 131 16.49 -0.74 14.81
N TRP A 132 17.25 -1.74 14.35
CA TRP A 132 17.39 -3.03 15.03
C TRP A 132 18.68 -2.98 15.85
#